data_AF-K6G9Y8-F1
#
_entry.id   AF-K6G9Y8-F1
#
_cell.length_a   1.000
_cell.length_b   1.000
_cell.length_c   1.000
_cell.angle_alpha   90.00
_cell.angle_beta   90.00
_cell.angle_gamma   90.00
#
_symmetry.space_group_name_H-M   'P 1'
#
loop_
_entity.id
_entity.type
_entity.pdbx_description
1 polymer ?
#
loop_
_entity_poly.entity_id
_entity_poly.type
_entity_poly.pdbx_seq_one_letter_code
_entity_poly.pdbx_strand_id
1 'polypeptide(L)'
;MAKMGDMGKVGRVGIKCMLYFWTMTLFALAIGLVVVNLYKPGTGMDDYAAKMQANQKEIAKVEDYAGKAKKMSTVDFLMNIVPTSVVDAFAKGEILQVLFFSILFGIGLANLGDKARNIVKIIDEFGRGLFKVVHYIMYFAPLGAFGAMAYVVASQGHEALLKLLYLMLGVYTTCIIFIFVVLAVVCKMAGFSLWRYLCYIKEEILLVLGTSSSEAALPRMMAKLENAGADKSVVGLCLPMGYSFNLDGTCIYLTMAAV
;
A
#
# COMPACT_ATOMS: atom_id res chain seq x y z
N MET A 1 22.97 -12.04 -11.78
CA MET A 1 23.24 -11.95 -13.22
C MET A 1 22.71 -13.20 -13.91
N ALA A 2 21.63 -13.06 -14.68
CA ALA A 2 21.21 -14.02 -15.72
C ALA A 2 20.30 -13.27 -16.70
N LYS A 3 20.74 -13.19 -17.96
CA LYS A 3 20.09 -12.60 -19.16
C LYS A 3 19.89 -11.07 -19.19
N MET A 4 21.01 -10.39 -19.38
CA MET A 4 21.11 -9.00 -19.89
C MET A 4 20.75 -8.86 -21.39
N GLY A 5 20.12 -9.88 -21.99
CA GLY A 5 19.76 -9.93 -23.42
C GLY A 5 18.35 -9.42 -23.75
N ASP A 6 17.59 -8.94 -22.77
CA ASP A 6 16.20 -8.55 -23.00
C ASP A 6 15.74 -7.33 -22.17
N MET A 7 16.63 -6.39 -21.88
CA MET A 7 16.28 -5.13 -21.18
C MET A 7 15.09 -4.41 -21.85
N GLY A 8 14.96 -4.51 -23.19
CA GLY A 8 13.81 -3.96 -23.91
C GLY A 8 12.48 -4.67 -23.62
N LYS A 9 12.45 -6.01 -23.49
CA LYS A 9 11.22 -6.72 -23.09
C LYS A 9 10.95 -6.61 -21.60
N VAL A 10 11.97 -6.65 -20.75
CA VAL A 10 11.84 -6.44 -19.29
C VAL A 10 11.26 -5.06 -19.01
N GLY A 11 11.75 -4.01 -19.66
CA GLY A 11 11.19 -2.65 -19.54
C GLY A 11 9.74 -2.56 -20.04
N ARG A 12 9.42 -3.20 -21.17
CA ARG A 12 8.04 -3.22 -21.71
C ARG A 12 7.07 -3.94 -20.78
N VAL A 13 7.48 -5.07 -20.20
CA VAL A 13 6.67 -5.82 -19.23
C VAL A 13 6.51 -5.01 -17.94
N GLY A 14 7.58 -4.37 -17.45
CA GLY A 14 7.52 -3.50 -16.28
C GLY A 14 6.54 -2.33 -16.44
N ILE A 15 6.58 -1.63 -17.59
CA ILE A 15 5.63 -0.54 -17.88
C ILE A 15 4.19 -1.06 -17.96
N LYS A 16 3.96 -2.22 -18.60
CA LYS A 16 2.63 -2.84 -18.64
C LYS A 16 2.13 -3.19 -17.23
N CYS A 17 3.00 -3.73 -16.38
CA CYS A 17 2.65 -4.05 -14.99
C CYS A 17 2.35 -2.78 -14.19
N MET A 18 3.12 -1.70 -14.35
CA MET A 18 2.84 -0.41 -13.70
C MET A 18 1.51 0.21 -14.14
N LEU A 19 1.23 0.23 -15.45
CA LEU A 19 -0.06 0.72 -15.97
C LEU A 19 -1.22 -0.11 -15.44
N TYR A 20 -1.05 -1.43 -15.36
CA TYR A 20 -2.03 -2.32 -14.75
C TYR A 20 -2.26 -1.98 -13.28
N PHE A 21 -1.19 -1.82 -12.47
CA PHE A 21 -1.30 -1.47 -11.06
C PHE A 21 -2.03 -0.15 -10.84
N TRP A 22 -1.64 0.92 -11.53
CA TRP A 22 -2.34 2.21 -11.43
C TRP A 22 -3.81 2.11 -11.80
N THR A 23 -4.14 1.35 -12.84
CA THR A 23 -5.53 1.14 -13.25
C THR A 23 -6.32 0.40 -12.16
N MET A 24 -5.74 -0.66 -11.58
CA MET A 24 -6.37 -1.41 -10.49
C MET A 24 -6.55 -0.55 -9.25
N THR A 25 -5.54 0.23 -8.87
CA THR A 25 -5.62 1.15 -7.74
C THR A 25 -6.69 2.22 -7.97
N LEU A 26 -6.81 2.79 -9.18
CA LEU A 26 -7.89 3.74 -9.48
C LEU A 26 -9.29 3.11 -9.32
N PHE A 27 -9.49 1.87 -9.76
CA PHE A 27 -10.73 1.15 -9.52
C PHE A 27 -10.95 0.87 -8.03
N ALA A 28 -9.92 0.49 -7.29
CA ALA A 28 -9.99 0.24 -5.85
C ALA A 28 -10.41 1.50 -5.08
N LEU A 29 -9.80 2.64 -5.39
CA LEU A 29 -10.15 3.95 -4.84
C LEU A 29 -11.58 4.36 -5.19
N ALA A 30 -11.98 4.21 -6.46
CA ALA A 30 -13.32 4.58 -6.91
C ALA A 30 -14.42 3.76 -6.24
N ILE A 31 -14.24 2.44 -6.14
CA ILE A 31 -15.20 1.57 -5.45
C ILE A 31 -15.21 1.87 -3.96
N GLY A 32 -14.04 2.08 -3.33
CA GLY A 32 -13.95 2.50 -1.93
C GLY A 32 -14.71 3.80 -1.64
N LEU A 33 -14.55 4.81 -2.51
CA LEU A 33 -15.31 6.07 -2.44
C LEU A 33 -16.81 5.85 -2.57
N VAL A 34 -17.26 5.01 -3.51
CA VAL A 34 -18.69 4.73 -3.68
C VAL A 34 -19.24 4.03 -2.44
N VAL A 35 -18.56 2.99 -1.94
CA VAL A 35 -19.04 2.22 -0.78
C VAL A 35 -19.06 3.07 0.49
N VAL A 36 -18.02 3.87 0.77
CA VAL A 36 -18.00 4.72 1.97
C VAL A 36 -19.07 5.81 1.92
N ASN A 37 -19.34 6.39 0.75
CA ASN A 37 -20.41 7.39 0.59
C ASN A 37 -21.81 6.80 0.72
N LEU A 38 -21.98 5.50 0.45
CA LEU A 38 -23.24 4.79 0.65
C LEU A 38 -23.41 4.34 2.11
N TYR A 39 -22.38 3.72 2.70
CA TYR A 39 -22.45 3.19 4.06
C TYR A 39 -22.41 4.31 5.10
N LYS A 40 -21.70 5.40 4.82
CA LYS A 40 -21.49 6.56 5.71
C LYS A 40 -21.19 6.16 7.15
N PRO A 41 -20.10 5.40 7.38
CA PRO A 41 -19.82 4.82 8.69
C PRO A 41 -19.59 5.86 9.80
N GLY A 42 -19.23 7.10 9.44
CA GLY A 42 -19.05 8.22 10.37
C GLY A 42 -20.33 8.97 10.79
N THR A 43 -21.51 8.66 10.21
CA THR A 43 -22.76 9.36 10.58
C THR A 43 -23.08 9.20 12.07
N GLY A 44 -23.32 10.33 12.76
CA GLY A 44 -23.55 10.37 14.21
C GLY A 44 -22.29 10.49 15.06
N MET A 45 -21.11 10.74 14.46
CA MET A 45 -19.88 11.12 15.17
C MET A 45 -19.67 12.64 15.24
N ASP A 46 -20.66 13.45 14.87
CA ASP A 46 -20.53 14.91 14.74
C ASP A 46 -20.23 15.60 16.09
N ASP A 47 -20.88 15.15 17.17
CA ASP A 47 -20.63 15.62 18.54
C ASP A 47 -19.21 15.23 19.04
N TYR A 48 -18.65 14.15 18.49
CA TYR A 48 -17.29 13.69 18.82
C TYR A 48 -16.23 14.44 18.00
N ALA A 49 -16.46 14.66 16.71
CA ALA A 49 -15.63 15.52 15.88
C ALA A 49 -15.53 16.92 16.52
N ALA A 50 -16.64 17.45 17.04
CA ALA A 50 -16.67 18.70 17.78
C ALA A 50 -15.87 18.66 19.11
N LYS A 51 -15.87 17.56 19.86
CA LYS A 51 -15.06 17.39 21.09
C LYS A 51 -13.56 17.21 20.81
N MET A 52 -13.19 16.53 19.73
CA MET A 52 -11.79 16.44 19.26
C MET A 52 -11.29 17.80 18.74
N GLN A 53 -12.16 18.56 18.06
CA GLN A 53 -11.94 19.97 17.69
C GLN A 53 -12.01 20.95 18.87
N ALA A 54 -12.28 20.52 20.11
CA ALA A 54 -12.12 21.38 21.28
C ALA A 54 -10.68 21.33 21.83
N ASN A 55 -9.89 20.33 21.43
CA ASN A 55 -8.47 20.21 21.78
C ASN A 55 -7.61 21.03 20.82
N GLN A 56 -7.44 22.31 21.13
CA GLN A 56 -6.73 23.32 20.33
C GLN A 56 -5.29 22.89 19.90
N LYS A 57 -4.64 22.00 20.66
CA LYS A 57 -3.31 21.43 20.34
C LYS A 57 -3.32 20.39 19.22
N GLU A 58 -4.42 19.68 19.00
CA GLU A 58 -4.53 18.68 17.92
C GLU A 58 -5.00 19.32 16.62
N ILE A 59 -5.88 20.32 16.70
CA ILE A 59 -6.29 21.13 15.54
C ILE A 59 -5.09 21.86 14.93
N ALA A 60 -4.23 22.49 15.74
CA ALA A 60 -3.08 23.21 15.22
C ALA A 60 -2.12 22.31 14.41
N LYS A 61 -2.03 21.01 14.74
CA LYS A 61 -1.25 20.05 13.96
C LYS A 61 -1.95 19.67 12.66
N VAL A 62 -3.26 19.37 12.72
CA VAL A 62 -4.04 19.00 11.53
C VAL A 62 -4.20 20.18 10.56
N GLU A 63 -4.38 21.41 11.06
CA GLU A 63 -4.44 22.65 10.27
C GLU A 63 -3.08 23.02 9.66
N ASP A 64 -1.96 22.73 10.32
CA ASP A 64 -0.65 22.95 9.71
C ASP A 64 -0.40 21.99 8.54
N TYR A 65 -0.95 20.76 8.57
CA TYR A 65 -0.92 19.83 7.43
C TYR A 65 -1.97 20.17 6.35
N ALA A 66 -3.23 20.41 6.73
CA ALA A 66 -4.34 20.69 5.82
C ALA A 66 -4.27 22.09 5.19
N GLY A 67 -3.78 23.08 5.95
CA GLY A 67 -3.57 24.45 5.51
C GLY A 67 -2.40 24.60 4.55
N LYS A 68 -1.34 23.78 4.69
CA LYS A 68 -0.27 23.67 3.69
C LYS A 68 -0.78 23.01 2.41
N ALA A 69 -1.60 21.97 2.50
CA ALA A 69 -2.20 21.30 1.33
C ALA A 69 -3.14 22.21 0.52
N LYS A 70 -3.94 23.06 1.16
CA LYS A 70 -4.83 24.03 0.48
C LYS A 70 -4.10 25.21 -0.19
N LYS A 71 -2.87 25.51 0.23
CA LYS A 71 -2.08 26.67 -0.27
C LYS A 71 -1.05 26.30 -1.34
N MET A 72 -0.83 25.01 -1.60
CA MET A 72 0.14 24.59 -2.61
C MET A 72 -0.46 24.74 -4.00
N SER A 73 0.08 25.66 -4.79
CA SER A 73 -0.19 25.72 -6.23
C SER A 73 0.26 24.41 -6.89
N THR A 74 -0.33 24.04 -8.03
CA THR A 74 0.14 22.89 -8.83
C THR A 74 1.62 23.01 -9.18
N VAL A 75 2.12 24.24 -9.38
CA VAL A 75 3.53 24.53 -9.64
C VAL A 75 4.37 24.27 -8.39
N ASP A 76 3.93 24.76 -7.23
CA ASP A 76 4.62 24.53 -5.95
C ASP A 76 4.63 23.04 -5.61
N PHE A 77 3.56 22.32 -5.93
CA PHE A 77 3.52 20.86 -5.79
C PHE A 77 4.59 20.17 -6.61
N LEU A 78 4.70 20.49 -7.91
CA LEU A 78 5.71 19.92 -8.80
C LEU A 78 7.14 20.28 -8.34
N MET A 79 7.36 21.51 -7.91
CA MET A 79 8.67 21.94 -7.39
C MET A 79 9.03 21.24 -6.08
N ASN A 80 8.05 21.00 -5.21
CA ASN A 80 8.24 20.28 -3.94
C ASN A 80 8.56 18.79 -4.12
N ILE A 81 8.40 18.21 -5.31
CA ILE A 81 8.84 16.83 -5.60
C ILE A 81 10.37 16.75 -5.63
N VAL A 82 11.04 17.81 -6.06
CA VAL A 82 12.51 17.85 -6.16
C VAL A 82 13.07 18.32 -4.81
N PRO A 83 13.74 17.43 -4.04
CA PRO A 83 14.32 17.84 -2.77
C PRO A 83 15.45 18.84 -2.99
N THR A 84 15.45 19.92 -2.19
CA THR A 84 16.61 20.83 -2.09
C THR A 84 17.80 20.14 -1.41
N SER A 85 17.52 19.19 -0.50
CA SER A 85 18.50 18.33 0.15
C SER A 85 17.90 16.96 0.43
N VAL A 86 18.61 15.90 0.03
CA VAL A 86 18.20 14.52 0.27
C VAL A 86 18.13 14.23 1.78
N VAL A 87 19.12 14.71 2.53
CA VAL A 87 19.18 14.49 3.99
C VAL A 87 18.01 15.15 4.70
N ASP A 88 17.63 16.35 4.26
CA ASP A 88 16.49 17.08 4.83
C ASP A 88 15.17 16.37 4.51
N ALA A 89 15.01 15.84 3.31
CA ALA A 89 13.83 15.06 2.92
C ALA A 89 13.65 13.80 3.80
N PHE A 90 14.74 13.07 4.07
CA PHE A 90 14.70 11.93 4.99
C PHE A 90 14.45 12.36 6.44
N ALA A 91 15.03 13.47 6.90
CA ALA A 91 14.88 13.95 8.27
C ALA A 91 13.45 14.45 8.57
N LYS A 92 12.82 15.13 7.61
CA LYS A 92 11.44 15.64 7.73
C LYS A 92 10.38 14.60 7.38
N GLY A 93 10.77 13.47 6.81
CA GLY A 93 9.84 12.43 6.38
C GLY A 93 9.02 12.82 5.15
N GLU A 94 9.58 13.64 4.25
CA GLU A 94 8.93 14.07 3.02
C GLU A 94 8.91 12.91 2.00
N ILE A 95 7.88 12.07 2.10
CA ILE A 95 7.78 10.78 1.37
C ILE A 95 7.96 10.97 -0.15
N LEU A 96 7.33 11.99 -0.73
CA LEU A 96 7.37 12.21 -2.19
C LEU A 96 8.76 12.60 -2.69
N GLN A 97 9.48 13.42 -1.92
CA GLN A 97 10.85 13.83 -2.22
C GLN A 97 11.83 12.65 -2.09
N VAL A 98 11.69 11.88 -1.01
CA VAL A 98 12.48 10.67 -0.78
C VAL A 98 12.26 9.68 -1.93
N LEU A 99 11.00 9.45 -2.31
CA LEU A 99 10.65 8.56 -3.42
C LEU A 99 11.25 9.02 -4.75
N PHE A 100 11.12 10.30 -5.09
CA PHE A 100 11.65 10.86 -6.33
C PHE A 100 13.18 10.68 -6.42
N PHE A 101 13.89 11.03 -5.35
CA PHE A 101 15.34 10.81 -5.28
C PHE A 101 15.69 9.31 -5.37
N SER A 102 15.01 8.45 -4.61
CA SER A 102 15.25 7.00 -4.61
C SER A 102 15.08 6.37 -6.00
N ILE A 103 14.10 6.81 -6.80
CA ILE A 103 13.91 6.34 -8.18
C ILE A 103 15.09 6.75 -9.06
N LEU A 104 15.46 8.04 -9.07
CA LEU A 104 16.58 8.53 -9.87
C LEU A 104 17.91 7.88 -9.47
N PHE A 105 18.14 7.75 -8.16
CA PHE A 105 19.31 7.08 -7.61
C PHE A 105 19.34 5.59 -7.99
N GLY A 106 18.20 4.90 -7.91
CA GLY A 106 18.04 3.52 -8.36
C GLY A 106 18.34 3.33 -9.84
N ILE A 107 17.85 4.24 -10.71
CA ILE A 107 18.16 4.24 -12.15
C ILE A 107 19.67 4.47 -12.38
N GLY A 108 20.28 5.40 -11.64
CA GLY A 108 21.72 5.65 -11.68
C GLY A 108 22.55 4.41 -11.32
N LEU A 109 22.21 3.74 -10.22
CA LEU A 109 22.86 2.49 -9.80
C LEU A 109 22.65 1.35 -10.81
N ALA A 110 21.45 1.25 -11.41
CA ALA A 110 21.18 0.25 -12.44
C ALA A 110 22.05 0.46 -13.69
N ASN A 111 22.25 1.71 -14.13
CA ASN A 111 23.10 2.06 -15.27
C ASN A 111 24.60 1.81 -15.02
N LEU A 112 25.05 1.89 -13.76
CA LEU A 112 26.43 1.56 -13.37
C LEU A 112 26.73 0.05 -13.42
N GLY A 113 25.69 -0.79 -13.51
CA GLY A 113 25.81 -2.25 -13.61
C GLY A 113 26.59 -2.85 -12.45
N ASP A 114 27.58 -3.69 -12.76
CA ASP A 114 28.35 -4.44 -11.76
C ASP A 114 29.14 -3.56 -10.78
N LYS A 115 29.48 -2.33 -11.17
CA LYS A 115 30.19 -1.39 -10.30
C LYS A 115 29.35 -0.97 -9.09
N ALA A 116 28.02 -0.97 -9.21
CA ALA A 116 27.10 -0.61 -8.14
C ALA A 116 26.70 -1.80 -7.23
N ARG A 117 27.16 -3.02 -7.54
CA ARG A 117 26.68 -4.25 -6.89
C ARG A 117 26.83 -4.25 -5.37
N ASN A 118 27.96 -3.75 -4.86
CA ASN A 118 28.21 -3.68 -3.42
C ASN A 118 27.27 -2.69 -2.73
N ILE A 119 27.01 -1.53 -3.35
CA ILE A 119 26.11 -0.51 -2.82
C ILE A 119 24.68 -1.04 -2.76
N VAL A 120 24.21 -1.66 -3.85
CA VAL A 120 22.86 -2.27 -3.90
C VAL A 120 22.71 -3.34 -2.81
N LYS A 121 23.75 -4.16 -2.58
CA LYS A 121 23.74 -5.19 -1.53
C LYS A 121 23.64 -4.57 -0.13
N ILE A 122 24.39 -3.50 0.15
CA ILE A 122 24.32 -2.78 1.43
C ILE A 122 22.91 -2.20 1.65
N ILE A 123 22.30 -1.62 0.61
CA ILE A 123 20.93 -1.07 0.68
C ILE A 123 19.91 -2.18 0.98
N ASP A 124 20.02 -3.34 0.33
CA ASP A 124 19.15 -4.50 0.59
C ASP A 124 19.30 -5.02 2.03
N GLU A 125 20.53 -5.19 2.50
CA GLU A 125 20.81 -5.64 3.88
C GLU A 125 20.31 -4.64 4.93
N PHE A 126 20.46 -3.33 4.66
CA PHE A 126 19.91 -2.28 5.50
C PHE A 126 18.38 -2.32 5.55
N GLY A 127 17.71 -2.51 4.39
CA GLY A 127 16.26 -2.68 4.31
C GLY A 127 15.77 -3.88 5.13
N ARG A 128 16.47 -5.02 5.06
CA ARG A 128 16.16 -6.18 5.91
C ARG A 128 16.31 -5.89 7.39
N GLY A 129 17.33 -5.11 7.77
CA GLY A 129 17.51 -4.62 9.13
C GLY A 129 16.31 -3.79 9.61
N LEU A 130 15.83 -2.85 8.77
CA LEU A 130 14.64 -2.05 9.07
C LEU A 130 13.38 -2.91 9.23
N PHE A 131 13.13 -3.85 8.34
CA PHE A 131 12.00 -4.77 8.47
C PHE A 131 12.08 -5.63 9.74
N LYS A 132 13.29 -5.99 10.18
CA LYS A 132 13.48 -6.71 11.44
C LYS A 132 13.11 -5.86 12.66
N VAL A 133 13.41 -4.56 12.64
CA VAL A 133 12.97 -3.62 13.68
C VAL A 133 11.45 -3.49 13.69
N VAL A 134 10.82 -3.34 12.51
CA VAL A 134 9.35 -3.33 12.40
C VAL A 134 8.75 -4.62 12.99
N HIS A 135 9.35 -5.78 12.70
CA HIS A 135 8.93 -7.06 13.29
C HIS A 135 9.04 -7.07 14.82
N TYR A 136 10.08 -6.46 15.40
CA TYR A 136 10.18 -6.33 16.85
C TYR A 136 9.09 -5.44 17.44
N ILE A 137 8.77 -4.33 16.77
CA ILE A 137 7.68 -3.43 17.16
C ILE A 137 6.33 -4.18 17.10
N MET A 138 6.14 -5.05 16.11
CA MET A 138 4.92 -5.85 15.97
C MET A 138 4.65 -6.80 17.15
N TYR A 139 5.67 -7.23 17.92
CA TYR A 139 5.43 -7.98 19.17
C TYR A 139 4.73 -7.15 20.25
N PHE A 140 4.95 -5.83 20.25
CA PHE A 140 4.32 -4.90 21.18
C PHE A 140 3.02 -4.30 20.63
N ALA A 141 2.78 -4.43 19.32
CA ALA A 141 1.55 -3.94 18.67
C ALA A 141 0.25 -4.43 19.34
N PRO A 142 0.13 -5.70 19.83
CA PRO A 142 -1.06 -6.13 20.56
C PRO A 142 -1.33 -5.33 21.83
N LEU A 143 -0.28 -4.95 22.58
CA LEU A 143 -0.41 -4.11 23.78
C LEU A 143 -0.83 -2.69 23.41
N GLY A 144 -0.23 -2.13 22.34
CA GLY A 144 -0.61 -0.82 21.81
C GLY A 144 -2.05 -0.78 21.32
N ALA A 145 -2.47 -1.77 20.53
CA ALA A 145 -3.83 -1.92 20.04
C ALA A 145 -4.83 -2.12 21.18
N PHE A 146 -4.48 -2.92 22.18
CA PHE A 146 -5.30 -3.09 23.39
C PHE A 146 -5.48 -1.75 24.12
N GLY A 147 -4.40 -1.01 24.36
CA GLY A 147 -4.46 0.30 25.01
C GLY A 147 -5.29 1.32 24.22
N ALA A 148 -5.11 1.36 22.89
CA ALA A 148 -5.87 2.24 22.00
C ALA A 148 -7.37 1.88 22.01
N MET A 149 -7.72 0.60 21.88
CA MET A 149 -9.11 0.15 21.95
C MET A 149 -9.72 0.40 23.32
N ALA A 150 -8.99 0.14 24.41
CA ALA A 150 -9.44 0.41 25.77
C ALA A 150 -9.72 1.90 25.98
N TYR A 151 -8.86 2.78 25.47
CA TYR A 151 -9.08 4.23 25.51
C TYR A 151 -10.32 4.65 24.72
N VAL A 152 -10.51 4.12 23.51
CA VAL A 152 -11.69 4.41 22.68
C VAL A 152 -12.96 3.95 23.40
N VAL A 153 -12.98 2.75 23.97
CA VAL A 153 -14.15 2.23 24.72
C VAL A 153 -14.41 3.05 25.99
N ALA A 154 -13.36 3.41 26.73
CA ALA A 154 -13.51 4.19 27.96
C ALA A 154 -13.97 5.63 27.71
N SER A 155 -13.53 6.24 26.62
CA SER A 155 -13.86 7.64 26.29
C SER A 155 -15.13 7.79 25.44
N GLN A 156 -15.41 6.83 24.55
CA GLN A 156 -16.50 6.90 23.56
C GLN A 156 -17.59 5.85 23.77
N GLY A 157 -17.44 4.95 24.75
CA GLY A 157 -18.36 3.87 25.00
C GLY A 157 -18.37 2.81 23.89
N HIS A 158 -19.35 1.91 23.98
CA HIS A 158 -19.51 0.80 23.04
C HIS A 158 -19.98 1.22 21.63
N GLU A 159 -20.58 2.40 21.48
CA GLU A 159 -21.06 2.89 20.18
C GLU A 159 -19.91 3.13 19.19
N ALA A 160 -18.75 3.62 19.66
CA ALA A 160 -17.58 3.80 18.79
C ALA A 160 -17.04 2.48 18.23
N LEU A 161 -17.14 1.38 19.00
CA LEU A 161 -16.79 0.04 18.49
C LEU A 161 -17.72 -0.39 17.36
N LEU A 162 -19.02 -0.11 17.48
CA LEU A 162 -19.99 -0.44 16.42
C LEU A 162 -19.71 0.36 15.15
N LYS A 163 -19.32 1.64 15.25
CA LYS A 163 -18.95 2.47 14.11
C LYS A 163 -17.66 1.99 13.43
N LEU A 164 -16.64 1.63 14.21
CA LEU A 164 -15.41 1.01 13.70
C LEU A 164 -15.68 -0.33 13.02
N LEU A 165 -16.54 -1.17 13.61
CA LEU A 165 -16.97 -2.42 13.01
C LEU A 165 -17.70 -2.16 11.68
N TYR A 166 -18.56 -1.15 11.62
CA TYR A 166 -19.30 -0.79 10.43
C TYR A 166 -18.40 -0.24 9.32
N LEU A 167 -17.35 0.53 9.65
CA LEU A 167 -16.28 0.89 8.73
C LEU A 167 -15.56 -0.36 8.20
N MET A 168 -15.17 -1.29 9.08
CA MET A 168 -14.52 -2.53 8.68
C MET A 168 -15.39 -3.40 7.77
N LEU A 169 -16.69 -3.49 8.04
CA LEU A 169 -17.64 -4.16 7.17
C LEU A 169 -17.66 -3.52 5.77
N GLY A 170 -17.62 -2.19 5.69
CA GLY A 170 -17.52 -1.47 4.42
C GLY A 170 -16.21 -1.78 3.68
N VAL A 171 -15.08 -1.85 4.38
CA VAL A 171 -13.78 -2.26 3.81
C VAL A 171 -13.85 -3.67 3.25
N TYR A 172 -14.35 -4.64 4.02
CA TYR A 172 -14.48 -6.02 3.56
C TYR A 172 -15.46 -6.16 2.39
N THR A 173 -16.57 -5.43 2.42
CA THR A 173 -17.54 -5.37 1.32
C THR A 173 -16.87 -4.86 0.05
N THR A 174 -16.09 -3.77 0.16
CA THR A 174 -15.33 -3.21 -0.96
C THR A 174 -14.32 -4.21 -1.51
N CYS A 175 -13.56 -4.89 -0.64
CA CYS A 175 -12.62 -5.94 -1.05
C CYS A 175 -13.31 -7.08 -1.80
N ILE A 176 -14.47 -7.55 -1.31
CA ILE A 176 -15.28 -8.58 -1.97
C ILE A 176 -15.74 -8.11 -3.35
N ILE A 177 -16.28 -6.88 -3.46
CA ILE A 177 -16.68 -6.30 -4.74
C ILE A 177 -15.49 -6.21 -5.68
N PHE A 178 -14.34 -5.72 -5.21
CA PHE A 178 -13.14 -5.61 -6.03
C PHE A 178 -12.67 -6.98 -6.55
N ILE A 179 -12.63 -8.01 -5.71
CA ILE A 179 -12.23 -9.36 -6.10
C ILE A 179 -13.22 -9.97 -7.10
N PHE A 180 -14.53 -9.96 -6.79
CA PHE A 180 -15.51 -10.69 -7.59
C PHE A 180 -16.07 -9.90 -8.78
N VAL A 181 -15.84 -8.59 -8.85
CA VAL A 181 -16.22 -7.76 -10.00
C VAL A 181 -15.00 -7.39 -10.82
N VAL A 182 -14.06 -6.63 -10.25
CA VAL A 182 -12.91 -6.10 -11.00
C VAL A 182 -11.97 -7.24 -11.40
N LEU A 183 -11.48 -8.03 -10.45
CA LEU A 183 -10.55 -9.12 -10.79
C LEU A 183 -11.25 -10.22 -11.60
N ALA A 184 -12.55 -10.46 -11.41
CA ALA A 184 -13.30 -11.39 -12.24
C ALA A 184 -13.34 -10.97 -13.72
N VAL A 185 -13.55 -9.69 -14.00
CA VAL A 185 -13.50 -9.13 -15.36
C VAL A 185 -12.10 -9.27 -15.94
N VAL A 186 -11.06 -8.94 -15.17
CA VAL A 186 -9.66 -9.08 -15.60
C VAL A 186 -9.32 -10.54 -15.94
N CYS A 187 -9.66 -11.48 -15.06
CA CYS A 187 -9.45 -12.91 -15.31
C CYS A 187 -10.20 -13.40 -16.56
N LYS A 188 -11.45 -12.96 -16.76
CA LYS A 188 -12.24 -13.28 -17.95
C LYS A 188 -11.60 -12.74 -19.24
N MET A 189 -11.10 -11.51 -19.21
CA MET A 189 -10.37 -10.91 -20.34
C MET A 189 -9.05 -11.63 -20.63
N ALA A 190 -8.38 -12.13 -19.58
CA ALA A 190 -7.15 -12.91 -19.69
C ALA A 190 -7.38 -14.38 -20.06
N GLY A 191 -8.64 -14.84 -20.13
CA GLY A 191 -9.01 -16.18 -20.59
C GLY A 191 -8.96 -17.28 -19.53
N PHE A 192 -8.94 -16.95 -18.23
CA PHE A 192 -8.97 -17.95 -17.15
C PHE A 192 -10.02 -17.62 -16.08
N SER A 193 -10.47 -18.66 -15.35
CA SER A 193 -11.50 -18.49 -14.33
C SER A 193 -10.92 -17.98 -13.02
N LEU A 194 -11.48 -16.90 -12.47
CA LEU A 194 -11.14 -16.38 -11.14
C LEU A 194 -11.28 -17.46 -10.05
N TRP A 195 -12.34 -18.27 -10.08
CA TRP A 195 -12.57 -19.28 -9.04
C TRP A 195 -11.46 -20.32 -8.95
N ARG A 196 -11.03 -20.89 -10.09
CA ARG A 196 -9.89 -21.84 -10.11
C ARG A 196 -8.61 -21.18 -9.63
N TYR A 197 -8.40 -19.90 -9.97
CA TYR A 197 -7.26 -19.14 -9.51
C TYR A 197 -7.28 -18.97 -7.97
N LEU A 198 -8.39 -18.51 -7.39
CA LEU A 198 -8.55 -18.38 -5.94
C LEU A 198 -8.35 -19.72 -5.21
N CYS A 199 -8.88 -20.83 -5.75
CA CYS A 199 -8.65 -22.16 -5.21
C CYS A 199 -7.18 -22.59 -5.29
N TYR A 200 -6.46 -22.20 -6.34
CA TYR A 200 -5.05 -22.53 -6.53
C TYR A 200 -4.14 -21.81 -5.52
N ILE A 201 -4.45 -20.53 -5.22
CA ILE A 201 -3.67 -19.70 -4.29
C ILE A 201 -4.24 -19.66 -2.85
N LYS A 202 -5.14 -20.58 -2.50
CA LYS A 202 -5.84 -20.59 -1.21
C LYS A 202 -4.90 -20.61 -0.01
N GLU A 203 -3.76 -21.30 -0.13
CA GLU A 203 -2.79 -21.45 0.95
C GLU A 203 -2.06 -20.14 1.21
N GLU A 204 -1.77 -19.38 0.15
CA GLU A 204 -1.15 -18.06 0.22
C GLU A 204 -2.12 -17.05 0.81
N ILE A 205 -3.40 -17.09 0.43
CA ILE A 205 -4.45 -16.25 1.04
C ILE A 205 -4.54 -16.52 2.55
N LEU A 206 -4.59 -17.80 2.96
CA LEU A 206 -4.63 -18.19 4.37
C LEU A 206 -3.34 -17.81 5.12
N LEU A 207 -2.20 -17.92 4.46
CA LEU A 207 -0.91 -17.51 5.04
C LEU A 207 -0.90 -16.01 5.30
N VAL A 208 -1.25 -15.18 4.32
CA VAL A 208 -1.30 -13.72 4.47
C VAL A 208 -2.33 -13.31 5.52
N LEU A 209 -3.49 -13.97 5.56
CA LEU A 209 -4.51 -13.73 6.58
C LEU A 209 -3.98 -14.05 7.98
N GLY A 210 -3.23 -15.14 8.15
CA GLY A 210 -2.66 -15.56 9.43
C GLY A 210 -1.43 -14.77 9.87
N THR A 211 -0.60 -14.31 8.93
CA THR A 211 0.65 -13.58 9.23
C THR A 211 0.49 -12.06 9.16
N SER A 212 -0.61 -11.57 8.59
CA SER A 212 -0.81 -10.16 8.22
C SER A 212 0.33 -9.59 7.35
N SER A 213 1.05 -10.44 6.61
CA SER A 213 2.19 -10.03 5.79
C SER A 213 2.15 -10.66 4.40
N SER A 214 2.09 -9.80 3.38
CA SER A 214 2.16 -10.20 1.97
C SER A 214 3.55 -10.72 1.57
N GLU A 215 4.61 -10.31 2.27
CA GLU A 215 6.00 -10.76 2.01
C GLU A 215 6.14 -12.26 2.25
N ALA A 216 5.47 -12.78 3.29
CA ALA A 216 5.53 -14.19 3.67
C ALA A 216 5.02 -15.13 2.56
N ALA A 217 4.11 -14.65 1.72
CA ALA A 217 3.55 -15.44 0.62
C ALA A 217 4.28 -15.27 -0.71
N LEU A 218 5.14 -14.25 -0.85
CA LEU A 218 5.76 -13.88 -2.13
C LEU A 218 6.59 -15.04 -2.74
N PRO A 219 7.49 -15.73 -2.02
CA PRO A 219 8.29 -16.81 -2.61
C PRO A 219 7.42 -17.99 -3.08
N ARG A 220 6.39 -18.35 -2.29
CA ARG A 220 5.46 -19.43 -2.64
C ARG A 220 4.62 -19.07 -3.86
N MET A 221 4.15 -17.82 -3.93
CA MET A 221 3.38 -17.33 -5.06
C MET A 221 4.20 -17.37 -6.35
N MET A 222 5.46 -16.94 -6.31
CA MET A 222 6.35 -17.00 -7.48
C MET A 222 6.50 -18.43 -8.00
N ALA A 223 6.80 -19.39 -7.12
CA ALA A 223 6.93 -20.79 -7.50
C ALA A 223 5.63 -21.39 -8.07
N LYS A 224 4.47 -21.08 -7.46
CA LYS A 224 3.16 -21.54 -7.94
C LYS A 224 2.82 -20.98 -9.32
N LEU A 225 3.05 -19.69 -9.56
CA LEU A 225 2.76 -19.10 -10.88
C LEU A 225 3.69 -19.63 -11.97
N GLU A 226 4.97 -19.88 -11.67
CA GLU A 226 5.87 -20.58 -12.61
C GLU A 226 5.35 -21.99 -12.93
N ASN A 227 4.92 -22.76 -11.93
CA ASN A 227 4.34 -24.09 -12.11
C ASN A 227 3.00 -24.06 -12.88
N ALA A 228 2.25 -22.96 -12.80
CA ALA A 228 1.04 -22.74 -13.58
C ALA A 228 1.32 -22.35 -15.06
N GLY A 229 2.59 -22.22 -15.44
CA GLY A 229 3.03 -21.94 -16.82
C GLY A 229 3.37 -20.48 -17.11
N ALA A 230 3.42 -19.61 -16.08
CA ALA A 230 3.86 -18.23 -16.27
C ALA A 230 5.39 -18.16 -16.50
N ASP A 231 5.81 -17.29 -17.41
CA ASP A 231 7.23 -17.11 -17.72
C ASP A 231 7.98 -16.58 -16.49
N LYS A 232 9.11 -17.22 -16.15
CA LYS A 232 9.93 -16.87 -14.97
C LYS A 232 10.37 -15.41 -14.97
N SER A 233 10.63 -14.83 -16.14
CA SER A 233 11.03 -13.42 -16.26
C SER A 233 9.88 -12.47 -15.92
N VAL A 234 8.64 -12.85 -16.26
CA VAL A 234 7.44 -12.06 -15.95
C VAL A 234 7.09 -12.18 -14.47
N VAL A 235 7.10 -13.40 -13.93
CA VAL A 235 6.84 -13.66 -12.51
C VAL A 235 7.88 -12.97 -11.63
N GLY A 236 9.17 -13.14 -11.97
CA GLY A 236 10.30 -12.55 -11.25
C GLY A 236 10.33 -11.03 -11.22
N LEU A 237 9.62 -10.37 -12.15
CA LEU A 237 9.52 -8.91 -12.20
C LEU A 237 8.21 -8.41 -11.58
N CYS A 238 7.06 -8.91 -12.05
CA CYS A 238 5.77 -8.30 -11.72
C CYS A 238 5.28 -8.63 -10.31
N LEU A 239 5.62 -9.78 -9.72
CA LEU A 239 5.21 -10.10 -8.35
C LEU A 239 5.92 -9.23 -7.31
N PRO A 240 7.27 -9.11 -7.34
CA PRO A 240 7.98 -8.20 -6.43
C PRO A 240 7.57 -6.74 -6.62
N MET A 241 7.38 -6.30 -7.87
CA MET A 241 6.88 -4.95 -8.13
C MET A 241 5.46 -4.75 -7.59
N GLY A 242 4.56 -5.71 -7.77
CA GLY A 242 3.19 -5.65 -7.26
C GLY A 242 3.14 -5.60 -5.73
N TYR A 243 4.01 -6.37 -5.05
CA TYR A 243 4.14 -6.31 -3.60
C TYR A 243 4.43 -4.89 -3.09
N SER A 244 5.31 -4.14 -3.77
CA SER A 244 5.69 -2.80 -3.35
C SER A 244 4.77 -1.69 -3.87
N PHE A 245 4.22 -1.83 -5.07
CA PHE A 245 3.53 -0.74 -5.77
C PHE A 245 2.02 -0.95 -5.97
N ASN A 246 1.48 -2.15 -5.73
CA ASN A 246 0.07 -2.47 -5.93
C ASN A 246 -0.62 -2.82 -4.60
N LEU A 247 -0.70 -1.84 -3.70
CA LEU A 247 -1.29 -1.98 -2.37
C LEU A 247 -2.79 -1.63 -2.35
N ASP A 248 -3.57 -2.25 -3.24
CA ASP A 248 -4.99 -1.90 -3.46
C ASP A 248 -5.84 -2.00 -2.18
N GLY A 249 -5.60 -3.01 -1.34
CA GLY A 249 -6.29 -3.16 -0.05
C GLY A 249 -6.03 -2.00 0.92
N THR A 250 -4.77 -1.53 0.96
CA THR A 250 -4.40 -0.36 1.75
C THR A 250 -5.04 0.90 1.18
N CYS A 251 -5.08 1.05 -0.14
CA CYS A 251 -5.73 2.17 -0.82
C CYS A 251 -7.24 2.23 -0.51
N ILE A 252 -7.94 1.08 -0.54
CA ILE A 252 -9.34 0.98 -0.13
C ILE A 252 -9.50 1.49 1.32
N TYR A 253 -8.72 0.94 2.25
CA TYR A 253 -8.80 1.34 3.66
C TYR A 253 -8.54 2.84 3.86
N LEU A 254 -7.44 3.36 3.30
CA LEU A 254 -7.07 4.78 3.44
C LEU A 254 -8.13 5.71 2.86
N THR A 255 -8.74 5.33 1.73
CA THR A 255 -9.80 6.14 1.10
C THR A 255 -11.04 6.19 1.97
N MET A 256 -11.45 5.04 2.52
CA MET A 256 -12.61 4.97 3.40
C MET A 256 -12.36 5.63 4.76
N ALA A 257 -11.12 5.62 5.25
CA ALA A 257 -10.75 6.28 6.50
C ALA A 257 -10.57 7.79 6.35
N ALA A 258 -10.28 8.29 5.15
CA ALA A 258 -10.08 9.71 4.86
C ALA A 258 -11.39 10.48 4.63
N VAL A 259 -12.52 9.79 4.42
CA VAL A 259 -13.84 10.35 4.12
C VAL A 259 -14.81 10.06 5.26
#